data_AF-A0A7X3VFX0-F1
#
_entry.id   AF-A0A7X3VFX0-F1
#
_cell.length_a   1.000
_cell.length_b   1.000
_cell.length_c   1.000
_cell.angle_alpha   90.00
_cell.angle_beta   90.00
_cell.angle_gamma   90.00
#
_symmetry.space_group_name_H-M   'P 1'
#
loop_
_entity.id
_entity.type
_entity.pdbx_description
1 polymer ?
#
loop_
_entity_poly.entity_id
_entity_poly.type
_entity_poly.pdbx_seq_one_letter_code
_entity_poly.pdbx_strand_id
1 'polypeptide(L)' 'SASRAVGAAVGRNPVSLLIPCHRVVGASGKLSGYAGGLERKQFLLDHERRHSDTLAA' A
#
# COMPACT_ATOMS: atom_id res chain seq x y z
N SER A 1 -10.32 -12.35 12.21
CA SER A 1 -10.40 -10.94 12.62
C SER A 1 -10.75 -10.11 11.39
N ALA A 2 -11.38 -8.95 11.60
CA ALA A 2 -11.68 -8.01 10.52
C ALA A 2 -10.42 -7.63 9.73
N SER A 3 -9.29 -7.42 10.42
CA SER A 3 -8.01 -7.08 9.79
C SER A 3 -7.51 -8.12 8.78
N ARG A 4 -7.69 -9.43 9.08
CA ARG A 4 -7.33 -10.51 8.13
C ARG A 4 -8.27 -10.53 6.91
N ALA A 5 -9.56 -10.28 7.11
CA ALA A 5 -10.52 -10.20 6.03
C ALA A 5 -10.21 -9.01 5.09
N VAL A 6 -9.88 -7.85 5.65
CA VAL A 6 -9.43 -6.68 4.89
C VAL A 6 -8.16 -7.00 4.09
N GLY A 7 -7.16 -7.62 4.71
CA GLY A 7 -5.93 -8.02 4.01
C GLY A 7 -6.20 -8.96 2.82
N ALA A 8 -7.10 -9.94 2.99
CA ALA A 8 -7.50 -10.84 1.92
C ALA A 8 -8.27 -10.14 0.79
N ALA A 9 -9.18 -9.21 1.12
CA ALA A 9 -9.91 -8.42 0.14
C ALA A 9 -8.97 -7.51 -0.67
N VAL A 10 -8.06 -6.82 0.01
CA VAL A 10 -7.04 -5.95 -0.61
C VAL A 10 -6.11 -6.76 -1.52
N GLY A 11 -5.71 -7.97 -1.10
CA GLY A 11 -4.87 -8.86 -1.89
C GLY A 11 -5.52 -9.37 -3.18
N ARG A 12 -6.85 -9.30 -3.29
CA ARG A 12 -7.62 -9.67 -4.49
C ARG A 12 -7.95 -8.48 -5.40
N ASN A 13 -7.41 -7.29 -5.11
CA ASN A 13 -7.68 -6.09 -5.91
C ASN A 13 -7.14 -6.24 -7.36
N PRO A 14 -8.00 -6.22 -8.39
CA PRO A 14 -7.56 -6.34 -9.79
C PRO A 14 -7.08 -5.00 -10.37
N VAL A 15 -7.39 -3.87 -9.74
CA VAL A 15 -7.05 -2.52 -10.24
C VAL A 15 -6.09 -1.84 -9.26
N SER A 16 -4.82 -2.27 -9.29
CA SER A 16 -3.76 -1.67 -8.48
C SER A 16 -3.55 -0.19 -8.85
N LEU A 17 -2.91 0.58 -7.96
CA LEU A 17 -2.72 2.04 -8.03
C LEU A 17 -4.00 2.85 -7.84
N LEU A 18 -5.04 2.63 -8.67
CA LEU A 18 -6.31 3.37 -8.56
C LEU A 18 -7.04 3.03 -7.26
N ILE A 19 -7.16 1.73 -6.95
CA ILE A 19 -7.45 1.27 -5.60
C ILE A 19 -6.09 1.15 -4.90
N PRO A 20 -5.78 2.01 -3.90
CA PRO A 20 -4.43 2.15 -3.35
C PRO A 20 -4.08 1.03 -2.37
N CYS A 21 -4.08 -0.22 -2.86
CA CYS A 21 -3.78 -1.41 -2.07
C CYS A 21 -2.34 -1.41 -1.51
N HIS A 22 -1.43 -0.64 -2.10
CA HIS A 22 -0.08 -0.40 -1.57
C HIS A 22 -0.08 0.41 -0.25
N ARG A 23 -1.15 1.16 0.06
CA ARG A 23 -1.27 1.91 1.33
C ARG A 23 -1.71 1.06 2.52
N VAL A 24 -2.10 -0.18 2.30
CA VAL A 24 -2.50 -1.09 3.39
C VAL A 24 -1.26 -1.74 3.99
N VAL A 25 -0.99 -1.44 5.27
CA VAL A 25 0.18 -1.91 6.02
C VAL A 25 -0.26 -2.53 7.34
N GLY A 26 0.43 -3.58 7.79
CA GLY A 26 0.18 -4.20 9.09
C GLY A 26 0.61 -3.30 10.24
N ALA A 27 0.08 -3.55 11.44
CA ALA A 27 0.37 -2.73 12.63
C ALA A 27 1.87 -2.68 13.01
N SER A 28 2.67 -3.66 12.58
CA SER A 28 4.12 -3.65 12.78
C SER A 28 4.87 -2.68 11.87
N GLY A 29 4.20 -2.06 10.91
CA GLY A 29 4.83 -1.21 9.88
C GLY A 29 5.60 -2.00 8.80
N LYS A 30 5.79 -3.31 8.97
CA LYS A 30 6.50 -4.14 7.98
C LYS A 30 5.66 -4.30 6.71
N LEU A 31 6.29 -4.03 5.57
CA LEU A 31 5.68 -4.31 4.27
C LEU A 31 5.54 -5.80 4.04
N SER A 32 4.33 -6.19 3.64
CA SER A 32 3.98 -7.54 3.22
C SER A 32 2.91 -7.44 2.14
N GLY A 33 2.80 -8.49 1.31
CA GLY A 33 1.73 -8.69 0.33
C GLY A 33 1.52 -7.54 -0.65
N TYR A 34 1.90 -7.75 -1.90
CA TYR A 34 1.52 -6.86 -3.01
C TYR A 34 1.58 -7.63 -4.32
N ALA A 35 0.54 -7.53 -5.15
CA ALA A 35 0.49 -8.20 -6.45
C ALA A 35 1.68 -7.79 -7.34
N GLY A 36 2.08 -6.52 -7.26
CA GLY A 36 3.26 -5.99 -7.94
C GLY A 36 4.59 -6.18 -7.18
N GLY A 37 4.68 -7.01 -6.14
CA GLY A 37 5.92 -7.20 -5.38
C GLY A 37 6.30 -6.06 -4.42
N LEU A 38 7.07 -6.38 -3.38
CA LEU A 38 7.32 -5.44 -2.28
C LEU A 38 8.12 -4.21 -2.68
N GLU A 39 9.02 -4.33 -3.65
CA GLU A 39 9.80 -3.21 -4.18
C GLU A 39 8.90 -2.10 -4.74
N ARG A 40 7.90 -2.48 -5.56
CA ARG A 40 6.94 -1.51 -6.12
C ARG A 40 6.08 -0.88 -5.04
N LYS A 41 5.66 -1.66 -4.03
CA LYS A 41 4.90 -1.14 -2.89
C LYS A 41 5.70 -0.08 -2.11
N GLN A 42 6.98 -0.36 -1.84
CA GLN A 42 7.88 0.59 -1.19
C GLN A 42 8.06 1.86 -2.03
N PHE A 43 8.39 1.71 -3.33
CA PHE A 43 8.56 2.83 -4.24
C PHE A 43 7.34 3.75 -4.29
N LEU A 44 6.12 3.19 -4.36
CA LEU A 44 4.89 3.96 -4.40
C LEU A 44 4.67 4.77 -3.12
N LEU A 45 4.93 4.16 -1.96
CA LEU A 45 4.83 4.85 -0.66
C LEU A 45 5.86 5.98 -0.52
N ASP A 46 7.07 5.80 -1.04
CA ASP A 46 8.09 6.85 -1.06
C ASP A 46 7.77 7.95 -2.07
N HIS A 47 7.22 7.58 -3.22
CA HIS A 47 6.74 8.53 -4.23
C HIS A 47 5.62 9.40 -3.66
N GLU A 48 4.60 8.82 -3.04
CA GLU A 48 3.49 9.57 -2.45
C GLU A 48 3.92 10.49 -1.30
N ARG A 49 4.86 10.06 -0.45
CA ARG A 49 5.43 10.90 0.60
C ARG A 49 6.07 12.16 0.05
N ARG A 50 6.95 12.02 -0.95
CA ARG A 50 7.61 13.17 -1.61
C ARG A 50 6.60 14.18 -2.17
N HIS A 51 5.50 13.73 -2.75
CA HIS A 51 4.47 14.63 -3.29
C HIS A 51 3.61 15.26 -2.21
N SER A 52 3.40 14.55 -1.09
CA SER A 52 2.70 15.12 0.07
C SER A 52 3.52 16.24 0.70
N ASP A 53 4.83 16.05 0.80
CA ASP A 53 5.76 17.04 1.37
C ASP A 53 5.85 18.30 0.49
N THR A 54 5.91 18.14 -0.84
CA THR A 54 5.90 19.27 -1.79
C THR A 54 4.61 20.08 -1.72
N LEU A 55 3.46 19.46 -1.41
CA LEU A 55 2.18 20.17 -1.27
C LEU A 55 2.02 20.87 0.08
N ALA A 56 2.82 20.47 1.07
CA ALA A 56 2.80 21.04 2.41
C ALA A 56 3.85 22.16 2.61
N ALA A 57 4.78 22.32 1.67
CA ALA A 57 5.79 23.38 1.63
C ALA A 57 5.33 24.56 0.77
#